data_AF-A0A6I8M3W6-F1
#
_entry.id   AF-A0A6I8M3W6-F1
#
_cell.length_a   1.000
_cell.length_b   1.000
_cell.length_c   1.000
_cell.angle_alpha   90.00
_cell.angle_beta   90.00
_cell.angle_gamma   90.00
#
_symmetry.space_group_name_H-M   'P 1'
#
loop_
_entity.id
_entity.type
_entity.pdbx_description
1 polymer ?
#
loop_
_entity_poly.entity_id
_entity_poly.type
_entity_poly.pdbx_seq_one_letter_code
_entity_poly.pdbx_strand_id
1 'polypeptide(L)'
;MSSYTDFYLGRGEKADWIGSLRGECYPENFLVVAPLRMALTATDARTFRAAVTNTLNCWEAEHLGQAYHRELGWPWPWYSSHTSSWIITFDSDTEAVFVTVGGGIRWHRINPHAPRFPEGEDPLGPPDIHAWLRDPAAPPSVPMPLMREKPADMPIIGGDAR
;
A
#
# COMPACT_ATOMS: atom_id res chain seq x y z
N MET A 1 9.15 13.28 7.53
CA MET A 1 8.57 11.99 7.97
C MET A 1 8.86 10.97 6.88
N SER A 2 9.07 9.71 7.22
CA SER A 2 9.26 8.64 6.23
C SER A 2 7.89 8.07 5.85
N SER A 3 7.63 7.87 4.57
CA SER A 3 6.41 7.24 4.08
C SER A 3 6.62 5.74 3.87
N TYR A 4 5.54 4.96 3.98
CA TYR A 4 5.57 3.50 3.94
C TYR A 4 4.61 2.97 2.88
N THR A 5 5.03 1.99 2.11
CA THR A 5 4.17 1.33 1.11
C THR A 5 4.26 -0.16 1.23
N ASP A 6 3.10 -0.83 1.27
CA ASP A 6 3.03 -2.28 1.25
C ASP A 6 2.38 -2.78 -0.04
N PHE A 7 2.92 -3.88 -0.56
CA PHE A 7 2.44 -4.53 -1.77
C PHE A 7 1.76 -5.86 -1.48
N TYR A 8 0.66 -6.12 -2.16
CA TYR A 8 -0.14 -7.32 -1.99
C TYR A 8 -0.59 -7.97 -3.30
N LEU A 9 -0.85 -9.27 -3.25
CA LEU A 9 -1.70 -9.98 -4.20
C LEU A 9 -3.05 -10.26 -3.55
N GLY A 10 -4.14 -9.85 -4.19
CA GLY A 10 -5.51 -9.95 -3.70
C GLY A 10 -5.89 -8.83 -2.73
N ARG A 11 -7.17 -8.81 -2.35
CA ARG A 11 -7.73 -7.84 -1.39
C ARG A 11 -8.31 -8.55 -0.17
N GLY A 12 -8.47 -7.81 0.92
CA GLY A 12 -9.07 -8.30 2.15
C GLY A 12 -8.10 -9.06 3.05
N GLU A 13 -8.64 -9.74 4.06
CA GLU A 13 -7.88 -10.42 5.12
C GLU A 13 -6.98 -11.57 4.63
N LYS A 14 -7.22 -12.05 3.41
CA LYS A 14 -6.49 -13.16 2.79
C LYS A 14 -5.47 -12.70 1.75
N ALA A 15 -5.26 -11.40 1.58
CA ALA A 15 -4.27 -10.88 0.64
C ALA A 15 -2.85 -11.36 1.02
N ASP A 16 -2.05 -11.76 0.04
CA ASP A 16 -0.67 -12.18 0.24
C ASP A 16 0.25 -10.97 0.16
N TRP A 17 0.92 -10.65 1.26
CA TRP A 17 1.94 -9.61 1.29
C TRP A 17 3.16 -10.04 0.48
N ILE A 18 3.63 -9.18 -0.43
CA ILE A 18 4.75 -9.49 -1.33
C ILE A 18 5.94 -8.54 -1.21
N GLY A 19 5.88 -7.56 -0.31
CA GLY A 19 7.01 -6.69 0.01
C GLY A 19 6.60 -5.30 0.47
N SER A 20 7.58 -4.53 0.93
CA SER A 20 7.34 -3.19 1.46
C SER A 20 8.46 -2.21 1.12
N LEU A 21 8.12 -0.92 1.10
CA LEU A 21 9.04 0.20 0.95
C LEU A 21 8.92 1.16 2.13
N ARG A 22 10.03 1.83 2.42
CA ARG A 22 10.12 2.96 3.35
C ARG A 22 10.94 4.07 2.71
N GLY A 23 10.56 5.32 2.97
CA GLY A 23 11.32 6.49 2.52
C GLY A 23 10.47 7.43 1.71
N GLU A 24 10.88 7.65 0.46
CA GLU A 24 10.31 8.58 -0.52
C GLU A 24 9.16 7.94 -1.31
N CYS A 25 8.21 7.29 -0.61
CA CYS A 25 7.06 6.60 -1.20
C CYS A 25 5.91 7.58 -1.55
N TYR A 26 6.18 8.50 -2.47
CA TYR A 26 5.21 9.47 -2.98
C TYR A 26 4.72 9.08 -4.38
N PRO A 27 3.47 9.42 -4.77
CA PRO A 27 2.91 9.13 -6.09
C PRO A 27 3.82 9.50 -7.26
N GLU A 28 4.51 10.64 -7.17
CA GLU A 28 5.43 11.12 -8.20
C GLU A 28 6.59 10.15 -8.40
N ASN A 29 7.18 9.67 -7.29
CA ASN A 29 8.25 8.68 -7.32
C ASN A 29 7.78 7.33 -7.86
N PHE A 30 6.54 6.93 -7.54
CA PHE A 30 5.96 5.70 -8.06
C PHE A 30 5.79 5.69 -9.58
N LEU A 31 5.54 6.88 -10.16
CA LEU A 31 5.34 7.05 -11.60
C LEU A 31 6.66 7.19 -12.38
N VAL A 32 7.74 7.68 -11.76
CA VAL A 32 9.05 7.82 -12.43
C VAL A 32 9.92 6.57 -12.30
N VAL A 33 9.80 5.79 -11.22
CA VAL A 33 10.52 4.52 -11.05
C VAL A 33 9.91 3.49 -12.00
N ALA A 34 10.63 3.17 -13.08
CA ALA A 34 10.13 2.33 -14.17
C ALA A 34 9.49 0.99 -13.74
N PRO A 35 10.11 0.16 -12.88
CA PRO A 35 9.48 -1.08 -12.43
C PRO A 35 8.23 -0.82 -11.57
N LEU A 36 8.18 0.26 -10.79
CA LEU A 36 7.00 0.58 -9.98
C LEU A 36 5.85 1.09 -10.84
N ARG A 37 6.15 1.92 -11.85
CA ARG A 37 5.16 2.31 -12.86
C ARG A 37 4.60 1.08 -13.58
N MET A 38 5.45 0.11 -13.93
CA MET A 38 5.01 -1.14 -14.54
C MET A 38 4.09 -1.93 -13.60
N ALA A 39 4.39 -2.00 -12.30
CA ALA A 39 3.50 -2.61 -11.32
C ALA A 39 2.15 -1.90 -11.29
N LEU A 40 2.12 -0.57 -11.26
CA LEU A 40 0.87 0.22 -11.24
C LEU A 40 0.00 0.02 -12.48
N THR A 41 0.60 -0.25 -13.63
CA THR A 41 -0.12 -0.47 -14.90
C THR A 41 -0.29 -1.94 -15.25
N ALA A 42 0.05 -2.86 -14.36
CA ALA A 42 -0.05 -4.29 -14.61
C ALA A 42 -1.51 -4.72 -14.82
N THR A 43 -1.73 -5.55 -15.83
CA THR A 43 -3.03 -6.17 -16.15
C THR A 43 -3.08 -7.64 -15.77
N ASP A 44 -1.99 -8.19 -15.25
CA ASP A 44 -1.91 -9.57 -14.79
C ASP A 44 -1.00 -9.69 -13.54
N ALA A 45 -1.28 -10.71 -12.72
CA ALA A 45 -0.60 -10.90 -11.44
C ALA A 45 0.89 -11.21 -11.59
N ARG A 46 1.29 -11.89 -12.69
CA ARG A 46 2.69 -12.26 -12.92
C ARG A 46 3.53 -11.01 -13.21
N THR A 47 3.03 -10.14 -14.08
CA THR A 47 3.65 -8.85 -14.39
C THR A 47 3.73 -7.98 -13.14
N PHE A 48 2.63 -7.86 -12.38
CA PHE A 48 2.61 -7.11 -11.13
C PHE A 48 3.69 -7.59 -10.16
N ARG A 49 3.74 -8.91 -9.89
CA ARG A 49 4.69 -9.51 -8.95
C ARG A 49 6.14 -9.28 -9.37
N ALA A 50 6.46 -9.52 -10.64
CA ALA A 50 7.82 -9.33 -11.16
C ALA A 50 8.24 -7.84 -11.08
N ALA A 51 7.32 -6.93 -11.40
CA ALA A 51 7.54 -5.50 -11.34
C ALA A 51 7.76 -5.00 -9.89
N VAL A 52 7.01 -5.54 -8.92
CA VAL A 52 7.24 -5.27 -7.49
C VAL A 52 8.62 -5.79 -7.07
N THR A 53 9.00 -7.03 -7.41
CA THR A 53 10.33 -7.56 -7.10
C THR A 53 11.44 -6.68 -7.67
N ASN A 54 11.32 -6.23 -8.92
CA ASN A 54 12.29 -5.33 -9.54
C ASN A 54 12.35 -3.97 -8.86
N THR A 55 11.21 -3.45 -8.39
CA THR A 55 11.13 -2.22 -7.61
C THR A 55 11.91 -2.34 -6.31
N LEU A 56 11.69 -3.43 -5.55
CA LEU A 56 12.41 -3.66 -4.29
C LEU A 56 13.92 -3.73 -4.52
N ASN A 57 14.37 -4.36 -5.61
CA ASN A 57 15.79 -4.48 -5.95
C ASN A 57 16.46 -3.14 -6.32
N CYS A 58 15.73 -2.18 -6.89
CA CYS A 58 16.31 -0.90 -7.33
C CYS A 58 16.09 0.25 -6.34
N TRP A 59 15.12 0.17 -5.43
CA TRP A 59 14.70 1.29 -4.58
C TRP A 59 15.84 1.95 -3.81
N GLU A 60 16.73 1.15 -3.22
CA GLU A 60 17.87 1.65 -2.45
C GLU A 60 18.95 2.23 -3.36
N ALA A 61 19.16 1.64 -4.54
CA ALA A 61 20.11 2.12 -5.55
C ALA A 61 19.68 3.47 -6.14
N GLU A 62 18.37 3.74 -6.20
CA GLU A 62 17.78 5.02 -6.59
C GLU A 62 17.79 6.05 -5.44
N HIS A 63 18.34 5.72 -4.27
CA HIS A 63 18.38 6.58 -3.07
C HIS A 63 17.00 7.02 -2.56
N LEU A 64 15.96 6.22 -2.80
CA LEU A 64 14.57 6.53 -2.40
C LEU A 64 14.20 5.97 -1.01
N GLY A 65 15.11 5.24 -0.37
CA GLY A 65 14.94 4.73 1.00
C GLY A 65 15.32 3.26 1.13
N GLN A 66 14.48 2.47 1.81
CA GLN A 66 14.71 1.05 2.12
C GLN A 66 13.63 0.17 1.49
N ALA A 67 14.03 -1.03 1.05
CA ALA A 67 13.12 -2.03 0.51
C ALA A 67 13.15 -3.32 1.34
N TYR A 68 12.00 -3.96 1.48
CA TYR A 68 11.83 -5.16 2.29
C TYR A 68 11.18 -6.26 1.47
N HIS A 69 11.95 -7.31 1.24
CA HIS A 69 11.53 -8.51 0.54
C HIS A 69 10.68 -9.41 1.43
N ARG A 70 9.68 -10.08 0.83
CA ARG A 70 8.80 -11.01 1.53
C ARG A 70 9.57 -12.11 2.27
N GLU A 71 10.64 -12.59 1.67
CA GLU A 71 11.50 -13.66 2.17
C GLU A 71 12.19 -13.30 3.49
N LEU A 72 12.34 -12.01 3.79
CA LEU A 72 12.91 -11.50 5.04
C LEU A 72 11.86 -11.34 6.16
N GLY A 73 10.59 -11.63 5.85
CA GLY A 73 9.48 -11.49 6.78
C GLY A 73 8.99 -10.04 6.92
N TRP A 74 7.87 -9.89 7.62
CA TRP A 74 7.22 -8.61 7.82
C TRP A 74 8.12 -7.63 8.58
N PRO A 75 8.45 -6.45 8.01
CA PRO A 75 9.48 -5.58 8.57
C PRO A 75 8.97 -4.65 9.68
N TRP A 76 7.65 -4.56 9.88
CA TRP A 76 7.06 -3.53 10.70
C TRP A 76 6.76 -3.95 12.14
N PRO A 77 6.78 -3.01 13.10
CA PRO A 77 6.41 -3.28 14.48
C PRO A 77 4.91 -3.49 14.68
N TRP A 78 4.08 -3.06 13.74
CA TRP A 78 2.62 -3.17 13.77
C TRP A 78 2.11 -4.47 13.12
N TYR A 79 0.85 -4.81 13.38
CA TYR A 79 0.26 -6.09 12.99
C TYR A 79 -0.33 -6.16 11.58
N SER A 80 -0.52 -5.04 10.88
CA SER A 80 -0.98 -5.00 9.48
C SER A 80 -0.62 -3.66 8.85
N SER A 81 -0.79 -3.49 7.54
CA SER A 81 -0.51 -2.23 6.83
C SER A 81 -1.37 -1.01 7.19
N HIS A 82 -2.17 -1.06 8.27
CA HIS A 82 -3.08 0.01 8.66
C HIS A 82 -2.38 1.34 9.02
N THR A 83 -1.05 1.35 9.14
CA THR A 83 -0.25 2.56 9.35
C THR A 83 0.53 2.98 8.10
N SER A 84 0.45 2.20 7.03
CA SER A 84 1.19 2.48 5.79
C SER A 84 0.54 3.64 5.04
N SER A 85 1.38 4.52 4.50
CA SER A 85 0.96 5.66 3.67
C SER A 85 0.17 5.18 2.47
N TRP A 86 0.64 4.11 1.84
CA TRP A 86 0.02 3.47 0.69
C TRP A 86 -0.05 1.96 0.88
N ILE A 87 -1.12 1.36 0.39
CA ILE A 87 -1.18 -0.07 0.14
C ILE A 87 -1.54 -0.24 -1.33
N ILE A 88 -0.72 -0.99 -2.06
CA ILE A 88 -0.89 -1.24 -3.49
C ILE A 88 -1.11 -2.74 -3.67
N THR A 89 -2.15 -3.12 -4.39
CA THR A 89 -2.49 -4.53 -4.59
C THR A 89 -2.93 -4.80 -6.01
N PHE A 90 -2.61 -6.00 -6.50
CA PHE A 90 -3.24 -6.54 -7.70
C PHE A 90 -4.36 -7.51 -7.31
N ASP A 91 -5.58 -7.25 -7.77
CA ASP A 91 -6.72 -8.13 -7.58
C ASP A 91 -6.97 -8.99 -8.82
N SER A 92 -6.71 -10.29 -8.71
CA SER A 92 -6.90 -11.26 -9.79
C SER A 92 -8.36 -11.45 -10.21
N ASP A 93 -9.33 -11.20 -9.33
CA ASP A 93 -10.75 -11.36 -9.67
C ASP A 93 -11.23 -10.28 -10.64
N THR A 94 -10.58 -9.11 -10.60
CA THR A 94 -10.91 -7.95 -11.43
C THR A 94 -9.80 -7.57 -12.43
N GLU A 95 -8.71 -8.34 -12.42
CA GLU A 95 -7.49 -8.15 -13.22
C GLU A 95 -7.00 -6.68 -13.19
N ALA A 96 -6.93 -6.10 -11.99
CA ALA A 96 -6.63 -4.69 -11.83
C ALA A 96 -5.81 -4.37 -10.59
N VAL A 97 -5.04 -3.28 -10.69
CA VAL A 97 -4.33 -2.69 -9.56
C VAL A 97 -5.24 -1.76 -8.79
N PHE A 98 -5.21 -1.88 -7.47
CA PHE A 98 -5.86 -0.98 -6.54
C PHE A 98 -4.85 -0.36 -5.59
N VAL A 99 -5.14 0.85 -5.14
CA VAL A 99 -4.39 1.54 -4.11
C VAL A 99 -5.32 2.01 -2.99
N THR A 100 -4.78 2.17 -1.80
CA THR A 100 -5.43 2.90 -0.72
C THR A 100 -4.48 3.90 -0.11
N VAL A 101 -5.04 4.93 0.52
CA VAL A 101 -4.32 6.00 1.20
C VAL A 101 -4.44 5.82 2.70
N GLY A 102 -3.39 6.20 3.43
CA GLY A 102 -3.46 6.48 4.86
C GLY A 102 -3.95 5.31 5.71
N GLY A 103 -3.48 4.10 5.40
CA GLY A 103 -3.80 2.92 6.20
C GLY A 103 -5.10 2.19 5.84
N GLY A 104 -5.69 2.44 4.67
CA GLY A 104 -6.83 1.64 4.19
C GLY A 104 -8.18 2.32 4.28
N ILE A 105 -8.29 3.59 3.85
CA ILE A 105 -9.57 4.33 3.85
C ILE A 105 -10.57 3.74 2.87
N ARG A 106 -10.15 3.52 1.63
CA ARG A 106 -10.95 2.88 0.56
C ARG A 106 -10.05 2.38 -0.56
N TRP A 107 -10.52 1.41 -1.32
CA TRP A 107 -9.83 0.94 -2.51
C TRP A 107 -10.10 1.86 -3.71
N HIS A 108 -9.04 2.27 -4.38
CA HIS A 108 -9.06 3.05 -5.61
C HIS A 108 -8.46 2.24 -6.74
N ARG A 109 -9.23 2.00 -7.80
CA ARG A 109 -8.72 1.31 -8.99
C ARG A 109 -7.79 2.24 -9.78
N ILE A 110 -6.62 1.76 -10.14
CA ILE A 110 -5.69 2.46 -11.03
C ILE A 110 -6.09 2.19 -12.49
N ASN A 111 -6.14 3.24 -13.30
CA ASN A 111 -6.29 3.12 -14.76
C ASN A 111 -4.90 2.84 -15.37
N PRO A 112 -4.66 1.68 -16.02
CA PRO A 112 -3.34 1.35 -16.57
C PRO A 112 -2.92 2.29 -17.71
N HIS A 113 -3.85 2.93 -18.42
CA HIS A 113 -3.54 3.88 -19.50
C HIS A 113 -3.23 5.29 -18.98
N ALA A 114 -3.65 5.61 -17.76
CA ALA A 114 -3.46 6.90 -17.13
C ALA A 114 -3.38 6.70 -15.61
N PRO A 115 -2.28 6.13 -15.09
CA PRO A 115 -2.17 5.80 -13.68
C PRO A 115 -2.14 7.09 -12.86
N ARG A 116 -3.15 7.26 -12.01
CA ARG A 116 -3.27 8.39 -11.09
C ARG A 116 -3.64 7.88 -9.71
N PHE A 117 -2.98 8.46 -8.71
CA PHE A 117 -3.35 8.25 -7.32
C PHE A 117 -4.52 9.17 -6.97
N PRO A 118 -5.35 8.79 -5.99
CA PRO A 118 -6.39 9.67 -5.50
C PRO A 118 -5.78 10.95 -4.91
N GLU A 119 -6.10 12.08 -5.52
CA GLU A 119 -5.88 13.41 -4.98
C GLU A 119 -7.03 13.72 -4.00
N GLY A 120 -6.76 14.50 -2.95
CA GLY A 120 -7.84 15.00 -2.09
C GLY A 120 -8.74 15.98 -2.86
N GLU A 121 -9.69 16.65 -2.19
CA GLU A 121 -10.57 17.63 -2.85
C GLU A 121 -9.85 18.89 -3.41
N ASP A 122 -8.52 18.91 -3.47
CA ASP A 122 -7.72 20.02 -4.02
C ASP A 122 -6.76 19.50 -5.14
N PRO A 123 -6.96 19.93 -6.42
CA PRO A 123 -6.27 19.37 -7.59
C PRO A 123 -4.88 19.98 -7.88
N LEU A 124 -4.29 20.77 -6.96
CA LEU A 124 -2.97 21.40 -7.16
C LEU A 124 -2.11 21.37 -5.88
N GLY A 125 -1.67 20.19 -5.46
CA GLY A 125 -0.64 20.03 -4.43
C GLY A 125 -0.57 18.60 -3.91
N PRO A 126 0.58 18.14 -3.38
CA PRO A 126 0.69 16.79 -2.82
C PRO A 126 -0.35 16.70 -1.70
N PRO A 127 -1.35 15.80 -1.79
CA PRO A 127 -2.46 15.87 -0.87
C PRO A 127 -1.89 15.69 0.51
N ASP A 128 -2.24 16.61 1.42
CA ASP A 128 -1.83 16.59 2.81
C ASP A 128 -1.99 15.17 3.34
N ILE A 129 -0.92 14.39 3.30
CA ILE A 129 -0.97 12.98 3.67
C ILE A 129 -1.45 12.91 5.11
N HIS A 130 -1.20 13.94 5.93
CA HIS A 130 -1.70 14.05 7.29
C HIS A 130 -3.21 14.19 7.38
N ALA A 131 -3.88 14.83 6.41
CA ALA A 131 -5.35 14.84 6.34
C ALA A 131 -5.94 13.45 6.05
N TRP A 132 -5.14 12.57 5.43
CA TRP A 132 -5.52 11.19 5.11
C TRP A 132 -4.94 10.15 6.08
N LEU A 133 -3.94 10.50 6.89
CA LEU A 133 -3.38 9.62 7.90
C LEU A 133 -4.43 9.41 8.98
N ARG A 134 -5.02 8.21 9.02
CA ARG A 134 -5.89 7.83 10.14
C ARG A 134 -5.08 7.77 11.42
N ASP A 135 -5.78 7.95 12.54
CA ASP A 135 -5.29 7.52 13.84
C ASP A 135 -4.80 6.06 13.73
N PRO A 136 -3.52 5.78 13.96
CA PRO A 136 -2.97 4.42 13.93
C PRO A 136 -3.69 3.44 14.87
N ALA A 137 -4.39 3.94 15.91
CA ALA A 137 -5.18 3.11 16.81
C ALA A 137 -6.57 2.75 16.25
N ALA A 138 -7.05 3.43 15.20
CA ALA A 138 -8.34 3.16 14.60
C ALA A 138 -8.24 1.98 13.60
N PRO A 139 -9.27 1.11 13.52
CA PRO A 139 -9.27 -0.01 12.57
C PRO A 139 -9.28 0.50 11.12
N PRO A 140 -8.66 -0.22 10.17
CA PRO A 140 -8.72 0.14 8.75
C PRO A 140 -10.16 0.05 8.25
N SER A 141 -10.54 0.94 7.32
CA SER A 141 -11.88 0.93 6.73
C SER A 141 -12.06 -0.18 5.69
N VAL A 142 -10.95 -0.67 5.13
CA VAL A 142 -10.92 -1.87 4.29
C VAL A 142 -10.30 -3.03 5.06
N PRO A 143 -10.79 -4.27 4.89
CA PRO A 143 -10.17 -5.43 5.52
C PRO A 143 -8.74 -5.63 5.01
N MET A 144 -7.82 -5.93 5.92
CA MET A 144 -6.39 -6.13 5.64
C MET A 144 -5.88 -7.37 6.35
N PRO A 145 -4.89 -8.10 5.78
CA PRO A 145 -4.31 -9.26 6.42
C PRO A 145 -3.55 -8.87 7.68
N LEU A 146 -3.63 -9.75 8.69
CA LEU A 146 -2.80 -9.66 9.89
C LEU A 146 -1.45 -10.33 9.60
N MET A 147 -0.38 -9.56 9.71
CA MET A 147 1.00 -9.99 9.53
C MET A 147 1.67 -10.42 10.83
N ARG A 148 1.09 -10.00 11.96
CA ARG A 148 1.46 -10.42 13.31
C ARG A 148 0.18 -10.64 14.12
N GLU A 149 0.27 -11.41 15.19
CA GLU A 149 -0.86 -11.55 16.12
C GLU A 149 -1.26 -10.17 16.65
N LYS A 150 -2.56 -9.87 16.58
CA LYS A 150 -3.10 -8.66 17.20
C LYS A 150 -3.04 -8.84 18.72
N PRO A 151 -2.50 -7.87 19.49
CA PRO A 151 -2.58 -7.93 20.94
C PRO A 151 -4.04 -8.09 21.38
N ALA A 152 -4.31 -9.02 22.31
CA ALA A 152 -5.65 -9.36 22.76
C ALA A 152 -6.45 -8.18 23.36
N ASP A 153 -5.76 -7.10 23.77
CA ASP A 153 -6.32 -5.98 24.53
C ASP A 153 -6.63 -4.73 23.71
N MET A 154 -6.59 -4.77 22.37
CA MET A 154 -7.05 -3.61 21.59
C MET A 154 -8.58 -3.59 21.50
N PRO A 155 -9.26 -2.55 22.01
CA PRO A 155 -10.72 -2.50 21.98
C PRO A 155 -11.21 -2.55 20.54
N ILE A 156 -12.19 -3.43 20.29
CA ILE A 156 -12.98 -3.41 19.07
C ILE A 156 -13.91 -2.20 19.18
N ILE A 157 -13.42 -1.00 18.83
CA ILE A 157 -14.29 0.16 18.69
C ILE A 157 -14.92 0.08 17.29
N GLY A 158 -16.03 -0.64 17.25
CA GLY A 158 -16.81 -0.95 16.06
C GLY A 158 -17.95 -1.90 16.41
N GLY A 159 -18.63 -1.63 17.52
CA GLY A 159 -19.87 -2.30 17.91
C GLY A 159 -21.00 -1.28 17.85
N ASP A 160 -22.00 -1.59 17.05
CA ASP A 160 -23.24 -0.84 16.83
C ASP A 160 -23.72 -0.05 18.06
N ALA A 161 -23.89 1.26 17.90
CA ALA A 161 -24.87 1.99 18.68
C ALA A 161 -26.24 1.74 18.02
N ARG A 162 -27.05 0.91 18.70
CA ARG A 162 -28.50 0.81 18.51
C ARG A 162 -29.19 2.15 18.74
#